data_AF-A0A8S2G9F2-F1
#
_entry.id   AF-A0A8S2G9F2-F1
#
_cell.length_a   1.000
_cell.length_b   1.000
_cell.length_c   1.000
_cell.angle_alpha   90.00
_cell.angle_beta   90.00
_cell.angle_gamma   90.00
#
_symmetry.space_group_name_H-M   'P 1'
#
loop_
_entity.id
_entity.type
_entity.pdbx_description
1 polymer ?
#
loop_
_entity_poly.entity_id
_entity_poly.type
_entity_poly.pdbx_seq_one_letter_code
_entity_poly.pdbx_strand_id
1 'polypeptide(L)'
;GESLPENLGPSSTQKNRRPVTQNVPRHTSSQQTRIRSYNDIVRSGAYEKEDYRPRPMKVRTEQEKERLSSIMAYGIDPSKVRYNNEQLPASPPPELDRFDE
;
A
#
# COMPACT_ATOMS: atom_id res chain seq x y z
N GLY A 1 -42.36 25.57 15.26
CA GLY A 1 -40.89 25.56 15.38
C GLY A 1 -40.53 24.50 16.38
N GLU A 2 -40.24 23.30 15.90
CA GLU A 2 -39.93 22.15 16.73
C GLU A 2 -38.41 22.09 16.90
N SER A 3 -37.94 22.13 18.15
CA SER A 3 -36.52 22.14 18.48
C SER A 3 -35.89 20.77 18.26
N LEU A 4 -34.75 20.72 17.58
CA LEU A 4 -33.97 19.49 17.38
C LEU A 4 -33.46 18.93 18.72
N PRO A 5 -33.39 17.59 18.87
CA PRO A 5 -32.90 16.95 20.10
C PRO A 5 -31.41 17.22 20.32
N GLU A 6 -31.05 17.66 21.53
CA GLU A 6 -29.69 18.04 21.92
C GLU A 6 -28.72 16.85 22.05
N ASN A 7 -29.23 15.61 22.05
CA ASN A 7 -28.42 14.40 22.21
C ASN A 7 -28.56 13.47 21.00
N LEU A 8 -27.87 13.81 19.92
CA LEU A 8 -27.57 12.86 18.85
C LEU A 8 -26.39 11.99 19.31
N GLY A 9 -26.64 10.70 19.56
CA GLY A 9 -25.56 9.73 19.75
C GLY A 9 -24.63 9.71 18.52
N PRO A 10 -23.33 9.39 18.67
CA PRO A 10 -22.42 9.36 17.53
C PRO A 10 -22.90 8.34 16.49
N SER A 11 -23.42 8.84 15.37
CA SER A 11 -23.70 8.02 14.20
C SER A 11 -22.37 7.46 13.70
N SER A 12 -22.28 6.13 13.59
CA SER A 12 -21.13 5.39 13.04
C SER A 12 -19.87 5.31 13.91
N THR A 13 -19.93 4.55 15.02
CA THR A 13 -18.73 3.96 15.66
C THR A 13 -18.74 2.43 15.68
N GLN A 14 -19.24 1.77 14.63
CA GLN A 14 -18.91 0.36 14.42
C GLN A 14 -17.50 0.26 13.81
N LYS A 15 -16.49 0.16 14.68
CA LYS A 15 -15.12 -0.18 14.26
C LYS A 15 -15.15 -1.61 13.70
N ASN A 16 -14.80 -1.77 12.43
CA ASN A 16 -14.59 -3.08 11.82
C ASN A 16 -13.61 -3.89 12.69
N ARG A 17 -14.11 -4.97 13.31
CA ARG A 17 -13.25 -5.88 14.07
C ARG A 17 -12.27 -6.51 13.09
N ARG A 18 -10.97 -6.37 13.36
CA ARG A 18 -9.94 -7.10 12.61
C ARG A 18 -10.25 -8.60 12.75
N PRO A 19 -10.14 -9.40 11.69
CA PRO A 19 -10.29 -10.85 11.81
C PRO A 19 -9.23 -11.35 12.80
N VAL A 20 -9.67 -12.07 13.82
CA VAL A 20 -8.77 -12.74 14.76
C VAL A 20 -8.08 -13.84 13.97
N THR A 21 -6.82 -13.64 13.59
CA THR A 21 -6.00 -14.72 13.07
C THR A 21 -5.85 -15.74 14.19
N GLN A 22 -6.39 -16.94 14.00
CA GLN A 22 -6.12 -18.05 14.91
C GLN A 22 -4.60 -18.27 14.91
N ASN A 23 -3.95 -17.96 16.03
CA ASN A 23 -2.56 -18.35 16.24
C ASN A 23 -2.55 -19.87 16.29
N VAL A 24 -2.25 -20.51 15.17
CA VAL A 24 -1.97 -21.94 15.15
C VAL A 24 -0.76 -22.14 16.06
N PRO A 25 -0.89 -22.93 17.15
CA PRO A 25 0.25 -23.18 18.00
C PRO A 25 1.33 -23.83 17.14
N ARG A 26 2.47 -23.16 17.00
CA ARG A 26 3.67 -23.81 16.46
C ARG A 26 3.94 -24.98 17.38
N HIS A 27 3.88 -26.20 16.86
CA HIS A 27 4.32 -27.39 17.60
C HIS A 27 5.78 -27.18 18.00
N THR A 28 6.01 -26.69 19.21
CA THR A 28 7.30 -26.84 19.86
C THR A 28 7.33 -28.29 20.30
N SER A 29 7.70 -29.21 19.39
CA SER A 29 8.11 -30.54 19.81
C SER A 29 9.12 -30.31 20.92
N SER A 30 8.91 -30.91 22.09
CA SER A 30 9.77 -30.81 23.25
C SER A 30 11.21 -31.18 22.88
N GLN A 31 11.98 -30.21 22.38
CA GLN A 31 13.38 -30.40 22.10
C GLN A 31 14.04 -30.32 23.46
N GLN A 32 14.30 -31.49 24.04
CA GLN A 32 15.43 -31.61 24.95
C GLN A 32 16.58 -30.85 24.30
N THR A 33 17.13 -29.88 25.01
CA THR A 33 18.26 -29.03 24.61
C THR A 33 19.53 -29.87 24.50
N ARG A 34 19.52 -30.87 23.61
CA ARG A 34 20.70 -31.66 23.26
C ARG A 34 21.39 -30.95 22.12
N ILE A 35 22.69 -30.77 22.28
CA ILE A 35 23.56 -30.28 21.22
C ILE A 35 23.44 -31.27 20.05
N ARG A 36 23.04 -30.77 18.88
CA ARG A 36 22.88 -31.58 17.67
C ARG A 36 24.26 -32.09 17.23
N SER A 37 24.32 -33.34 16.76
CA SER A 37 25.55 -33.86 16.17
C SER A 37 25.86 -33.13 14.86
N TYR A 38 27.13 -33.07 14.48
CA TYR A 38 27.55 -32.46 13.21
C TYR A 38 26.77 -33.03 12.01
N ASN A 39 26.60 -34.35 11.99
CA ASN A 39 25.87 -35.04 10.91
C ASN A 39 24.40 -34.59 10.83
N ASP A 40 23.75 -34.34 11.97
CA ASP A 40 22.35 -33.87 11.98
C ASP A 40 22.23 -32.43 11.50
N ILE A 41 23.22 -31.58 11.82
CA ILE A 41 23.27 -30.19 11.34
C ILE A 41 23.44 -30.16 9.83
N VAL A 42 24.38 -30.96 9.29
CA VAL A 42 24.61 -31.06 7.84
C VAL A 42 23.38 -31.60 7.13
N ARG A 43 22.77 -32.70 7.64
CA ARG A 43 21.53 -33.27 7.07
C ARG A 43 20.35 -32.31 7.09
N SER A 44 20.31 -31.37 8.02
CA SER A 44 19.25 -30.36 8.09
C SER A 44 19.37 -29.25 7.04
N GLY A 45 20.40 -29.28 6.19
CA GLY A 45 20.64 -28.26 5.17
C GLY A 45 21.14 -26.93 5.74
N ALA A 46 21.60 -26.90 7.00
CA ALA A 46 22.02 -25.66 7.67
C ALA A 46 23.18 -24.93 6.97
N TYR A 47 23.95 -25.64 6.15
CA TYR A 47 25.06 -25.11 5.37
C TYR A 47 24.77 -25.04 3.87
N GLU A 48 23.59 -25.46 3.42
CA GLU A 48 23.19 -25.30 2.03
C GLU A 48 22.92 -23.82 1.77
N LYS A 49 23.43 -23.28 0.66
CA LYS A 49 23.15 -21.91 0.28
C LYS A 49 21.67 -21.80 -0.09
N GLU A 50 20.96 -20.87 0.53
CA GLU A 50 19.59 -20.55 0.11
C GLU A 50 19.61 -20.17 -1.37
N ASP A 51 18.81 -20.87 -2.19
CA ASP A 51 18.54 -20.46 -3.58
C ASP A 51 17.57 -19.27 -3.54
N TYR A 52 18.06 -18.13 -3.04
CA TYR A 52 17.27 -16.91 -2.99
C TYR A 52 17.04 -16.41 -4.42
N ARG A 53 15.85 -16.71 -4.94
CA ARG A 53 15.39 -16.14 -6.19
C ARG A 53 14.56 -14.90 -5.89
N PRO A 54 14.94 -13.73 -6.44
CA PRO A 54 14.09 -12.56 -6.33
C PRO A 54 12.73 -12.89 -6.94
N ARG A 55 11.66 -12.54 -6.22
CA ARG A 55 10.30 -12.71 -6.76
C ARG A 55 10.18 -11.90 -8.05
N PRO A 56 9.57 -12.45 -9.12
CA PRO A 56 9.37 -11.70 -10.34
C PRO A 56 8.59 -10.43 -10.01
N MET A 57 9.23 -9.28 -10.22
CA MET A 57 8.57 -7.99 -10.04
C MET A 57 7.62 -7.77 -11.21
N LYS A 58 6.44 -7.20 -10.94
CA LYS A 58 5.56 -6.72 -12.01
C LYS A 58 6.30 -5.63 -12.79
N VAL A 59 6.26 -5.72 -14.11
CA VAL A 59 6.78 -4.65 -14.98
C VAL A 59 5.93 -3.41 -14.72
N ARG A 60 6.57 -2.32 -14.29
CA ARG A 60 5.88 -1.04 -14.13
C ARG A 60 5.47 -0.54 -15.50
N THR A 61 4.18 -0.29 -15.69
CA THR A 61 3.66 0.27 -16.93
C THR A 61 3.96 1.77 -17.01
N GLU A 62 3.92 2.35 -18.21
CA GLU A 62 4.03 3.80 -18.43
C GLU A 62 3.04 4.58 -17.55
N GLN A 63 1.81 4.06 -17.42
CA GLN A 63 0.75 4.62 -16.58
C GLN A 63 1.12 4.64 -15.08
N GLU A 64 1.77 3.59 -14.57
CA GLU A 64 2.23 3.57 -13.18
C GLU A 64 3.35 4.57 -12.94
N LYS A 65 4.23 4.78 -13.93
CA LYS A 65 5.30 5.79 -13.86
C LYS A 65 4.70 7.19 -13.78
N GLU A 66 3.75 7.51 -14.66
CA GLU A 66 3.07 8.80 -14.69
C GLU A 66 2.31 9.06 -13.39
N ARG A 67 1.53 8.07 -12.92
CA ARG A 67 0.83 8.15 -11.63
C ARG A 67 1.80 8.44 -10.48
N LEU A 68 2.91 7.71 -10.41
CA LEU A 68 3.91 7.91 -9.37
C LEU A 68 4.59 9.28 -9.48
N SER A 69 4.87 9.78 -10.70
CA SER A 69 5.43 11.12 -10.87
C SER A 69 4.47 12.19 -10.38
N SER A 70 3.16 12.08 -10.67
CA SER A 70 2.15 13.04 -10.20
C SER A 70 2.00 13.02 -8.67
N ILE A 71 2.05 11.83 -8.06
CA ILE A 71 2.05 11.69 -6.59
C ILE A 71 3.28 12.35 -5.98
N MET A 72 4.46 12.17 -6.57
CA MET A 72 5.71 12.72 -6.02
C MET A 72 5.79 14.23 -6.21
N ALA A 73 5.40 14.75 -7.37
CA ALA A 73 5.48 16.16 -7.69
C ALA A 73 4.42 16.98 -6.95
N TYR A 74 3.18 16.48 -6.90
CA TYR A 74 2.03 17.26 -6.43
C TYR A 74 1.33 16.67 -5.21
N GLY A 75 1.73 15.48 -4.75
CA GLY A 75 1.04 14.77 -3.66
C GLY A 75 -0.32 14.19 -4.06
N ILE A 76 -0.71 14.30 -5.34
CA ILE A 76 -2.04 13.96 -5.83
C ILE A 76 -1.96 12.67 -6.65
N ASP A 77 -2.77 11.70 -6.25
CA ASP A 77 -2.94 10.46 -6.98
C ASP A 77 -4.09 10.61 -7.99
N PRO A 78 -3.82 10.69 -9.31
CA PRO A 78 -4.85 10.93 -10.32
C PRO A 78 -5.92 9.83 -10.34
N SER A 79 -5.61 8.63 -9.87
CA SER A 79 -6.59 7.53 -9.75
C SER A 79 -7.62 7.75 -8.63
N LYS A 80 -7.36 8.68 -7.71
CA LYS A 80 -8.23 9.00 -6.57
C LYS A 80 -8.97 10.33 -6.73
N VAL A 81 -8.60 11.13 -7.73
CA VAL A 81 -9.29 12.39 -8.01
C VAL A 81 -10.65 12.06 -8.61
N ARG A 82 -11.72 12.32 -7.86
CA ARG A 82 -13.07 12.36 -8.42
C ARG A 82 -13.18 13.68 -9.18
N TYR A 83 -13.36 13.61 -10.50
CA TYR A 83 -13.69 14.79 -11.27
C TYR A 83 -15.10 15.24 -10.86
N ASN A 84 -15.18 16.23 -9.98
CA ASN A 84 -16.31 17.14 -10.02
C ASN A 84 -16.14 17.89 -11.34
N ASN A 85 -17.11 17.79 -12.24
CA ASN A 85 -17.12 18.52 -13.50
C ASN A 85 -17.28 20.02 -13.22
N GLU A 86 -16.24 20.66 -12.70
CA GLU A 86 -16.13 22.11 -12.66
C GLU A 86 -15.42 22.49 -13.95
N GLN A 87 -16.17 23.09 -14.88
CA GLN A 87 -15.62 23.69 -16.09
C GLN A 87 -14.50 24.65 -15.70
N LEU A 88 -13.25 24.27 -15.99
CA LEU A 88 -12.12 25.18 -15.90
C LEU A 88 -12.42 26.40 -16.77
N PRO A 89 -12.24 27.63 -16.27
CA PRO A 89 -12.37 28.82 -17.10
C PRO A 89 -11.36 28.72 -18.25
N ALA A 90 -11.79 29.08 -19.46
CA ALA A 90 -10.96 29.02 -20.65
C ALA A 90 -9.61 29.72 -20.40
N SER A 91 -8.50 29.04 -20.70
CA SER A 91 -7.17 29.64 -20.60
C SER A 91 -7.10 30.86 -21.53
N PRO A 92 -6.50 31.98 -21.09
CA PRO A 92 -6.32 33.14 -21.96
C PRO A 92 -5.52 32.75 -23.22
N PRO A 93 -5.78 33.40 -24.37
CA PRO A 93 -5.01 33.17 -25.57
C PRO A 93 -3.52 33.45 -25.32
N PRO A 94 -2.61 32.69 -25.95
CA PRO A 94 -1.17 32.88 -25.76
C PRO A 94 -0.76 34.29 -26.18
N GLU A 95 0.19 34.87 -25.44
CA GLU A 95 0.82 36.13 -25.82
C GLU A 95 1.57 35.93 -27.14
N LEU A 96 1.39 36.86 -28.08
CA LEU A 96 2.10 36.85 -29.37
C LEU A 96 3.61 36.98 -29.13
N ASP A 97 4.39 36.14 -29.81
CA ASP A 97 5.84 36.18 -29.73
C ASP A 97 6.37 37.49 -30.36
N ARG A 98 7.40 38.08 -29.76
CA ARG A 98 8.02 39.33 -30.21
C ARG A 98 8.82 39.17 -31.52
N PHE A 99 8.93 37.95 -32.03
CA PHE A 99 9.65 37.64 -33.27
C PHE A 99 8.73 37.51 -34.49
N ASP A 100 7.41 37.60 -34.31
CA ASP A 100 6.41 37.49 -35.38
C ASP A 100 5.92 38.87 -35.91
N GLU A 101 6.63 39.98 -35.61
CA GLU A 101 6.41 41.34 -36.17
C GLU A 101 7.25 41.64 -37.41
#